data_AF-A0A2G9S7G3-F1
#
_entry.id   AF-A0A2G9S7G3-F1
#
_cell.length_a   1.000
_cell.length_b   1.000
_cell.length_c   1.000
_cell.angle_alpha   90.00
_cell.angle_beta   90.00
_cell.angle_gamma   90.00
#
_symmetry.space_group_name_H-M   'P 1'
#
loop_
_entity.id
_entity.type
_entity.pdbx_description
1 polymer ?
#
loop_
_entity_poly.entity_id
_entity_poly.type
_entity_poly.pdbx_seq_one_letter_code
_entity_poly.pdbx_strand_id
1 'polypeptide(L)'
;MHMIKHQSQSPHTTLTRSKSAGHKPVGLAGSSRSSACAAPSTGDSLTDLLLALQGELEDLNFEHDELLKQINETKDIDMREDLEREMECLVKQMENKSDQILKLKRHQQN
;
A
#
# COMPACT_ATOMS: atom_id res chain seq x y z
N MET A 1 -0.97 48.61 8.06
CA MET A 1 -1.99 47.99 7.19
C MET A 1 -2.43 46.69 7.86
N HIS A 2 -3.64 46.64 8.39
CA HIS A 2 -4.21 45.44 9.00
C HIS A 2 -5.39 45.01 8.13
N MET A 3 -5.36 43.79 7.60
CA MET A 3 -6.49 43.21 6.88
C MET A 3 -7.19 42.22 7.81
N ILE A 4 -8.34 42.62 8.33
CA ILE A 4 -9.27 41.76 9.06
C ILE A 4 -10.02 40.96 7.99
N LYS A 5 -9.71 39.67 7.84
CA LYS A 5 -10.46 38.78 6.95
C LYS A 5 -11.70 38.29 7.71
N HIS A 6 -12.82 38.91 7.37
CA HIS A 6 -14.14 38.64 7.93
C HIS A 6 -14.83 37.54 7.10
N GLN A 7 -15.30 36.50 7.80
CA GLN A 7 -16.56 35.78 7.56
C GLN A 7 -16.73 34.96 6.27
N SER A 8 -16.95 33.65 6.44
CA SER A 8 -17.75 32.83 5.52
C SER A 8 -18.39 31.69 6.30
N GLN A 9 -19.71 31.78 6.52
CA GLN A 9 -20.53 30.74 7.15
C GLN A 9 -21.00 29.72 6.10
N SER A 10 -21.15 28.48 6.54
CA SER A 10 -21.78 27.35 5.82
C SER A 10 -23.28 27.62 5.54
N PRO A 11 -23.85 26.98 4.50
CA PRO A 11 -25.00 26.14 4.82
C PRO A 11 -25.02 24.79 4.06
N HIS A 12 -25.09 23.72 4.85
CA HIS A 12 -25.90 22.51 4.72
C HIS A 12 -26.52 22.22 3.34
N THR A 13 -26.04 21.14 2.70
CA THR A 13 -26.76 20.46 1.61
C THR A 13 -27.80 19.51 2.21
N THR A 14 -29.09 19.85 2.08
CA THR A 14 -30.18 18.88 2.23
C THR A 14 -31.22 19.17 1.16
N LEU A 15 -31.22 18.35 0.13
CA LEU A 15 -32.28 18.31 -0.89
C LEU A 15 -32.85 16.89 -0.92
N THR A 16 -33.75 16.60 0.02
CA THR A 16 -34.70 15.48 -0.11
C THR A 16 -35.92 15.99 -0.87
N ARG A 17 -36.07 15.59 -2.14
CA ARG A 17 -37.28 15.83 -2.93
C ARG A 17 -38.09 14.55 -3.01
N SER A 18 -39.14 14.44 -2.20
CA SER A 18 -40.18 13.42 -2.33
C SER A 18 -41.27 13.91 -3.27
N LYS A 19 -41.64 13.10 -4.28
CA LYS A 19 -42.92 13.18 -5.00
C LYS A 19 -43.31 11.78 -5.50
N SER A 20 -44.55 11.41 -5.22
CA SER A 20 -45.20 10.10 -5.33
C SER A 20 -45.69 9.75 -6.75
N ALA A 21 -45.70 8.45 -7.07
CA ALA A 21 -46.89 7.64 -7.40
C ALA A 21 -46.59 6.52 -8.41
N GLY A 22 -46.92 5.29 -8.02
CA GLY A 22 -47.33 4.19 -8.90
C GLY A 22 -46.29 3.58 -9.83
N HIS A 23 -45.87 2.34 -9.54
CA HIS A 23 -46.17 1.14 -10.33
C HIS A 23 -45.50 -0.07 -9.68
N LYS A 24 -46.24 -1.18 -9.63
CA LYS A 24 -45.82 -2.45 -9.01
C LYS A 24 -44.68 -3.09 -9.80
N PRO A 25 -43.78 -3.80 -9.12
CA PRO A 25 -43.26 -5.04 -9.67
C PRO A 25 -43.72 -6.22 -8.82
N VAL A 26 -44.52 -7.05 -9.48
CA VAL A 26 -44.70 -8.49 -9.28
C VAL A 26 -43.43 -9.16 -8.74
N GLY A 27 -43.63 -9.99 -7.72
CA GLY A 27 -42.56 -10.78 -7.11
C GLY A 27 -42.01 -11.80 -8.09
N LEU A 28 -40.69 -11.98 -8.03
CA LEU A 28 -40.03 -13.19 -8.50
C LEU A 28 -38.92 -13.52 -7.51
N ALA A 29 -39.13 -14.65 -6.84
CA ALA A 29 -38.15 -15.59 -6.35
C ALA A 29 -36.93 -15.02 -5.65
N GLY A 30 -36.92 -15.19 -4.32
CA GLY A 30 -35.69 -15.34 -3.57
C GLY A 30 -34.82 -16.41 -4.22
N SER A 31 -33.86 -15.97 -5.02
CA SER A 31 -32.68 -16.75 -5.32
C SER A 31 -31.62 -16.26 -4.34
N SER A 32 -31.68 -16.80 -3.12
CA SER A 32 -30.51 -16.94 -2.26
C SER A 32 -29.52 -17.85 -2.99
N ARG A 33 -28.94 -17.37 -4.08
CA ARG A 33 -27.66 -17.85 -4.54
C ARG A 33 -26.70 -17.34 -3.50
N SER A 34 -26.50 -18.17 -2.47
CA SER A 34 -25.29 -18.14 -1.68
C SER A 34 -24.16 -17.95 -2.68
N SER A 35 -23.65 -16.73 -2.78
CA SER A 35 -22.32 -16.55 -3.33
C SER A 35 -21.50 -17.38 -2.37
N ALA A 36 -21.16 -18.59 -2.78
CA ALA A 36 -20.12 -19.33 -2.12
C ALA A 36 -18.95 -18.35 -2.15
N CYS A 37 -18.73 -17.68 -1.02
CA CYS A 37 -17.52 -16.98 -0.74
C CYS A 37 -16.50 -18.11 -0.82
N ALA A 38 -15.96 -18.33 -2.01
CA ALA A 38 -14.75 -19.10 -2.15
C ALA A 38 -13.76 -18.29 -1.32
N ALA A 39 -13.62 -18.67 -0.06
CA ALA A 39 -12.56 -18.15 0.77
C ALA A 39 -11.30 -18.40 -0.07
N PRO A 40 -10.50 -17.35 -0.37
CA PRO A 40 -9.24 -17.59 -1.04
C PRO A 40 -8.53 -18.66 -0.21
N SER A 41 -8.09 -19.71 -0.89
CA SER A 41 -7.23 -20.70 -0.26
C SER A 41 -6.10 -19.92 0.38
N THR A 42 -5.97 -20.01 1.70
CA THR A 42 -5.02 -19.18 2.46
C THR A 42 -3.59 -19.37 1.95
N GLY A 43 -3.30 -20.51 1.31
CA GLY A 43 -2.01 -20.81 0.68
C GLY A 43 -1.69 -19.97 -0.56
N ASP A 44 -2.69 -19.62 -1.38
CA ASP A 44 -2.46 -18.84 -2.61
C ASP A 44 -2.11 -17.38 -2.26
N SER A 45 -2.89 -16.78 -1.35
CA SER A 45 -2.64 -15.41 -0.86
C SER A 45 -1.31 -15.26 -0.11
N LEU A 46 -0.86 -16.31 0.59
CA LEU A 46 0.43 -16.30 1.30
C LEU A 46 1.61 -16.40 0.31
N THR A 47 1.44 -17.16 -0.77
CA THR A 47 2.43 -17.28 -1.85
C THR A 47 2.57 -15.97 -2.61
N ASP A 48 1.46 -15.32 -2.94
CA ASP A 48 1.46 -14.00 -3.59
C ASP A 48 2.16 -12.94 -2.73
N LEU A 49 1.92 -12.94 -1.41
CA LEU A 49 2.62 -12.04 -0.49
C LEU A 49 4.13 -12.33 -0.45
N LEU A 50 4.53 -13.60 -0.46
CA LEU A 50 5.94 -13.98 -0.47
C LEU A 50 6.63 -13.52 -1.77
N LEU A 51 5.95 -13.64 -2.91
CA LEU A 51 6.44 -13.16 -4.21
C LEU A 51 6.59 -11.64 -4.22
N ALA A 52 5.60 -10.91 -3.70
CA ALA A 52 5.67 -9.45 -3.58
C ALA A 52 6.89 -9.03 -2.73
N LEU A 53 7.07 -9.63 -1.55
CA LEU A 53 8.23 -9.33 -0.70
C LEU A 53 9.57 -9.68 -1.34
N GLN A 54 9.62 -10.73 -2.17
CA GLN A 54 10.84 -11.07 -2.91
C GLN A 54 11.14 -10.03 -3.99
N GLY A 55 10.14 -9.62 -4.78
CA GLY A 55 10.31 -8.58 -5.80
C GLY A 55 10.74 -7.26 -5.17
N GLU A 56 10.09 -6.84 -4.09
CA GLU A 56 10.50 -5.62 -3.41
C GLU A 56 11.86 -5.75 -2.68
N LEU A 57 12.41 -6.96 -2.46
CA LEU A 57 13.77 -7.12 -1.93
C LEU A 57 14.79 -6.99 -3.07
N GLU A 58 14.43 -7.49 -4.25
CA GLU A 58 15.20 -7.34 -5.47
C GLU A 58 15.31 -5.86 -5.87
N ASP A 59 14.22 -5.10 -5.78
CA ASP A 59 14.22 -3.65 -5.99
C ASP A 59 15.20 -2.94 -5.04
N LEU A 60 15.17 -3.27 -3.74
CA LEU A 60 16.11 -2.70 -2.77
C LEU A 60 17.55 -3.10 -3.05
N ASN A 61 17.80 -4.32 -3.55
CA ASN A 61 19.14 -4.75 -3.91
C ASN A 61 19.66 -4.00 -5.14
N PHE A 62 18.78 -3.73 -6.11
CA PHE A 62 19.12 -2.90 -7.26
C PHE A 62 19.46 -1.46 -6.82
N GLU A 63 18.63 -0.87 -5.97
CA GLU A 63 18.88 0.46 -5.39
C GLU A 63 20.19 0.48 -4.60
N HIS A 64 20.50 -0.57 -3.84
CA HIS A 64 21.75 -0.71 -3.09
C HIS A 64 22.96 -0.71 -4.03
N ASP A 65 22.93 -1.51 -5.09
CA ASP A 65 24.03 -1.57 -6.06
C ASP A 65 24.21 -0.24 -6.81
N GLU A 66 23.12 0.44 -7.14
CA GLU A 66 23.15 1.78 -7.74
C GLU A 66 23.75 2.83 -6.79
N LEU A 67 23.32 2.83 -5.53
CA LEU A 67 23.76 3.80 -4.53
C LEU A 67 25.24 3.58 -4.18
N LEU A 68 25.71 2.33 -4.17
CA LEU A 68 27.12 1.98 -3.96
C LEU A 68 28.00 2.53 -5.09
N LYS A 69 27.50 2.44 -6.33
CA LYS A 69 28.17 3.04 -7.48
C LYS A 69 28.22 4.57 -7.36
N GLN A 70 27.13 5.22 -6.96
CA GLN A 70 27.08 6.67 -6.76
C GLN A 70 28.07 7.13 -5.68
N ILE A 71 28.16 6.44 -4.55
CA ILE A 71 29.15 6.73 -3.48
C ILE A 71 30.57 6.70 -4.05
N ASN A 72 30.91 5.66 -4.81
CA ASN A 72 32.24 5.48 -5.37
C ASN A 72 32.59 6.53 -6.44
N GLU A 73 31.60 7.02 -7.19
CA GLU A 73 31.77 8.05 -8.22
C GLU A 73 31.78 9.48 -7.64
N THR A 74 31.22 9.68 -6.44
CA THR A 74 31.04 10.99 -5.81
C THR A 74 32.33 11.48 -5.15
N LYS A 75 32.89 12.57 -5.68
CA LYS A 75 34.11 13.21 -5.17
C LYS A 75 33.85 14.15 -3.99
N ASP A 76 32.68 14.76 -3.96
CA ASP A 76 32.25 15.63 -2.87
C ASP A 76 32.07 14.81 -1.58
N ILE A 77 32.66 15.28 -0.48
CA ILE A 77 32.66 14.52 0.78
C ILE A 77 31.31 14.62 1.46
N ASP A 78 30.71 15.80 1.50
CA ASP A 78 29.41 16.02 2.17
C ASP A 78 28.32 15.19 1.48
N MET A 79 28.30 15.20 0.15
CA MET A 79 27.37 14.37 -0.64
C MET A 79 27.64 12.88 -0.48
N ARG A 80 28.90 12.46 -0.34
CA ARG A 80 29.23 11.05 -0.10
C ARG A 80 28.76 10.58 1.27
N GLU A 81 28.95 11.40 2.30
CA GLU A 81 28.45 11.09 3.64
C GLU A 81 26.92 11.00 3.67
N ASP A 82 26.22 11.85 2.92
CA ASP A 82 24.77 11.75 2.75
C ASP A 82 24.35 10.41 2.10
N LEU A 83 25.03 10.03 1.02
CA LEU A 83 24.78 8.75 0.35
C LEU A 83 25.11 7.54 1.26
N GLU A 84 26.19 7.60 2.04
CA GLU A 84 26.54 6.54 3.00
C GLU A 84 25.46 6.39 4.08
N ARG A 85 24.88 7.51 4.57
CA ARG A 85 23.74 7.47 5.50
C ARG A 85 22.50 6.84 4.87
N GLU A 86 22.23 7.14 3.62
CA GLU A 86 21.12 6.54 2.86
C GLU A 86 21.32 5.03 2.68
N MET A 87 22.55 4.61 2.35
CA MET A 87 22.93 3.20 2.27
C MET A 87 22.67 2.46 3.58
N GLU A 88 23.05 3.01 4.73
CA GLU A 88 22.77 2.40 6.03
C GLU A 88 21.27 2.23 6.29
N CYS A 89 20.46 3.20 5.87
CA CYS A 89 19.00 3.11 5.97
C CYS A 89 18.47 1.98 5.07
N LEU A 90 18.97 1.89 3.84
CA LEU A 90 18.58 0.88 2.86
C LEU A 90 18.91 -0.53 3.33
N VAL A 91 20.11 -0.75 3.88
CA VAL A 91 20.54 -2.04 4.45
C VAL A 91 19.58 -2.48 5.56
N LYS A 92 19.20 -1.60 6.48
CA LYS A 92 18.21 -1.92 7.53
C LYS A 92 16.86 -2.35 6.95
N GLN A 93 16.44 -1.74 5.84
CA GLN A 93 15.21 -2.13 5.15
C GLN A 93 15.34 -3.52 4.51
N MET A 94 16.47 -3.81 3.87
CA MET A 94 16.76 -5.13 3.28
C MET A 94 16.77 -6.25 4.34
N GLU A 95 17.39 -6.00 5.49
CA GLU A 95 17.41 -6.93 6.63
C GLU A 95 15.99 -7.19 7.14
N ASN A 96 15.21 -6.14 7.39
CA ASN A 96 13.83 -6.26 7.85
C ASN A 96 12.94 -7.03 6.86
N LYS A 97 13.16 -6.86 5.55
CA LYS A 97 12.41 -7.58 4.52
C LYS A 97 12.86 -9.04 4.40
N SER A 98 14.16 -9.31 4.51
CA SER A 98 14.71 -10.66 4.57
C SER A 98 14.12 -11.45 5.74
N ASP A 99 14.02 -10.81 6.91
CA ASP A 99 13.39 -11.37 8.10
C ASP A 99 11.90 -11.69 7.91
N GLN A 100 11.16 -10.83 7.21
CA GLN A 100 9.76 -11.07 6.86
C GLN A 100 9.61 -12.29 5.95
N ILE A 101 10.43 -12.38 4.90
CA ILE A 101 10.48 -13.53 3.99
C ILE A 101 10.77 -14.82 4.76
N LEU A 102 11.73 -14.78 5.68
CA LEU A 102 12.15 -15.94 6.47
C LEU A 102 11.04 -16.41 7.40
N LYS A 103 10.33 -15.47 8.05
CA LYS A 103 9.14 -15.77 8.88
C LYS A 103 8.01 -16.38 8.06
N LEU A 104 7.72 -15.85 6.88
CA LEU A 104 6.66 -16.35 5.99
C LEU A 104 6.98 -17.73 5.43
N LYS A 105 8.23 -17.97 5.02
CA LYS A 105 8.68 -19.30 4.56
C LYS A 105 8.54 -20.37 5.64
N ARG A 106 8.88 -20.05 6.89
CA ARG A 106 8.64 -20.97 8.02
C ARG A 106 7.17 -21.26 8.23
N HIS A 107 6.30 -20.27 8.05
CA HIS A 107 4.86 -20.46 8.16
C HIS A 107 4.29 -21.36 7.06
N GLN A 108 4.80 -21.29 5.83
CA GLN A 108 4.41 -22.18 4.72
C GLN A 108 4.87 -23.65 4.91
N GLN A 109 5.90 -23.88 5.72
CA GLN A 109 6.46 -25.21 5.98
C GLN A 109 5.83 -25.92 7.19
N ASN A 110 4.97 -25.25 7.94
CA ASN A 110 4.19 -25.80 9.07
C ASN A 110 2.79 -26.21 8.63
#